data_AF-A0A5B6X3J5-F1
#
_entry.id   AF-A0A5B6X3J5-F1
#
_cell.length_a   1.000
_cell.length_b   1.000
_cell.length_c   1.000
_cell.angle_alpha   90.00
_cell.angle_beta   90.00
_cell.angle_gamma   90.00
#
_symmetry.space_group_name_H-M   'P 1'
#
loop_
_entity.id
_entity.type
_entity.pdbx_description
1 polymer ?
#
loop_
_entity_poly.entity_id
_entity_poly.type
_entity_poly.pdbx_seq_one_letter_code
_entity_poly.pdbx_strand_id
1 'polypeptide(L)'
;MNEWFTEFLKTNSDVQQPPPPIYQPVPDIPQGIKLVKTGMPPVDKIQKYGEEEFRATTKDDPERAEFWLENTINVLDELSCTPDECLKCVVSLLKDSTSQWWNTLVSITPKENVTWDFFQIEFKKKYISQRFLDQKRKEFLKLK
;
A
#
# COMPACT_ATOMS: atom_id res chain seq x y z
N MET A 1 45.41 -18.17 21.91
CA MET A 1 44.13 -18.80 21.54
C MET A 1 43.79 -19.72 22.69
N ASN A 2 42.77 -19.36 23.46
CA ASN A 2 42.82 -19.42 24.92
C ASN A 2 42.05 -20.68 25.38
N GLU A 3 42.66 -21.51 26.23
CA GLU A 3 42.10 -22.78 26.72
C GLU A 3 40.71 -22.61 27.40
N TRP A 4 40.43 -21.42 27.91
CA TRP A 4 39.11 -21.03 28.41
C TRP A 4 37.98 -21.15 27.37
N PHE A 5 38.25 -20.87 26.09
CA PHE A 5 37.24 -20.92 25.03
C PHE A 5 36.81 -22.36 24.71
N THR A 6 37.71 -23.32 24.92
CA THR A 6 37.45 -24.74 24.64
C THR A 6 36.62 -25.38 25.76
N GLU A 7 36.87 -25.01 27.02
CA GLU A 7 36.05 -25.43 28.16
C GLU A 7 34.60 -24.91 28.05
N PHE A 8 34.41 -23.65 27.63
CA PHE A 8 33.08 -23.07 27.48
C PHE A 8 32.20 -23.81 26.45
N LEU A 9 32.79 -24.29 25.34
CA LEU A 9 32.06 -25.05 24.34
C LEU A 9 31.78 -26.50 24.79
N LYS A 10 32.66 -27.08 25.60
CA LYS A 10 32.54 -28.47 26.07
C LYS A 10 31.49 -28.62 27.18
N THR A 11 31.35 -27.62 28.06
CA THR A 11 30.36 -27.64 29.15
C THR A 11 28.93 -27.34 28.68
N ASN A 12 28.74 -26.69 27.52
CA ASN A 12 27.42 -26.29 27.03
C ASN A 12 26.75 -27.29 26.06
N SER A 13 27.35 -28.47 25.83
CA SER A 13 26.74 -29.51 24.97
C SER A 13 25.71 -30.40 25.67
N ASP A 14 25.44 -30.18 26.96
CA ASP A 14 24.45 -30.95 27.75
C ASP A 14 23.18 -30.15 28.06
N VAL A 15 22.70 -29.36 27.09
CA VAL A 15 21.33 -28.84 27.13
C VAL A 15 20.48 -29.85 26.36
N GLN A 16 19.85 -30.79 27.08
CA GLN A 16 18.78 -31.58 26.50
C GLN A 16 17.74 -30.65 25.89
N GLN A 17 17.54 -30.79 24.58
CA GLN A 17 16.45 -30.16 23.87
C GLN A 17 15.14 -30.62 24.54
N PRO A 18 14.19 -29.71 24.85
CA PRO A 18 12.90 -30.12 25.38
C PRO A 18 12.25 -31.11 24.41
N PRO A 19 11.60 -32.18 24.89
CA PRO A 19 10.94 -33.13 24.00
C PRO A 19 9.91 -32.38 23.14
N PRO A 20 9.75 -32.75 21.86
CA PRO A 20 8.76 -32.13 21.00
C PRO A 20 7.37 -32.31 21.62
N PRO A 21 6.48 -31.30 21.54
CA PRO A 21 5.14 -31.43 22.07
C PRO A 21 4.42 -32.57 21.33
N ILE A 22 3.96 -33.57 22.09
CA ILE A 22 3.12 -34.65 21.56
C ILE A 22 1.80 -34.01 21.10
N TYR A 23 1.55 -34.03 19.79
CA TYR A 23 0.28 -33.60 19.21
C TYR A 23 -0.82 -34.55 19.67
N GLN A 24 -1.65 -34.10 20.62
CA GLN A 24 -2.92 -34.76 20.93
C GLN A 24 -3.91 -34.40 19.81
N PRO A 25 -4.70 -35.35 19.26
CA PRO A 25 -5.78 -35.01 18.34
C PRO A 25 -6.81 -34.17 19.10
N VAL A 26 -6.86 -32.86 18.82
CA VAL A 26 -7.91 -31.98 19.32
C VAL A 26 -9.23 -32.42 18.66
N PRO A 27 -10.33 -32.57 19.42
CA PRO A 27 -11.65 -32.82 18.84
C PRO A 27 -11.99 -31.74 17.82
N ASP A 28 -12.39 -32.16 16.63
CA ASP A 28 -12.75 -31.34 15.48
C ASP A 28 -13.58 -30.10 15.88
N ILE A 29 -12.89 -28.97 15.99
CA ILE A 29 -13.52 -27.65 15.91
C ILE A 29 -13.77 -27.44 14.41
N PRO A 30 -14.97 -27.07 13.96
CA PRO A 30 -15.26 -26.89 12.54
C PRO A 30 -14.22 -25.95 11.94
N GLN A 31 -13.36 -26.53 11.10
CA GLN A 31 -12.28 -25.83 10.47
C GLN A 31 -12.83 -24.65 9.68
N GLY A 32 -12.29 -23.48 10.00
CA GLY A 32 -12.22 -22.36 9.09
C GLY A 32 -13.59 -21.79 8.74
N ILE A 33 -13.78 -20.54 9.15
CA ILE A 33 -14.19 -19.59 8.13
C ILE A 33 -13.19 -19.79 6.99
N LYS A 34 -13.57 -20.58 5.98
CA LYS A 34 -13.03 -20.51 4.64
C LYS A 34 -13.14 -19.02 4.37
N LEU A 35 -12.06 -18.26 4.54
CA LEU A 35 -11.96 -16.99 3.87
C LEU A 35 -12.05 -17.42 2.43
N VAL A 36 -13.27 -17.36 1.91
CA VAL A 36 -13.57 -17.62 0.52
C VAL A 36 -12.50 -16.81 -0.16
N LYS A 37 -11.58 -17.51 -0.81
CA LYS A 37 -10.66 -16.93 -1.77
C LYS A 37 -11.62 -16.50 -2.88
N THR A 38 -12.31 -15.39 -2.63
CA THR A 38 -13.30 -14.85 -3.52
C THR A 38 -12.46 -14.51 -4.71
N GLY A 39 -12.57 -15.31 -5.76
CA GLY A 39 -11.94 -15.12 -7.06
C GLY A 39 -12.51 -13.90 -7.78
N MET A 40 -12.82 -12.86 -7.01
CA MET A 40 -13.11 -11.53 -7.47
C MET A 40 -11.77 -10.93 -7.86
N PRO A 41 -11.52 -10.62 -9.15
CA PRO A 41 -10.36 -9.83 -9.54
C PRO A 41 -10.22 -8.59 -8.63
N PRO A 42 -9.00 -8.05 -8.44
CA PRO A 42 -8.76 -6.87 -7.61
C PRO A 42 -9.79 -5.75 -7.80
N VAL A 43 -10.24 -5.57 -9.05
CA VAL A 43 -11.26 -4.61 -9.52
C VAL A 43 -12.63 -4.78 -8.86
N ASP A 44 -13.00 -5.98 -8.46
CA ASP A 44 -14.30 -6.30 -7.89
C ASP A 44 -14.36 -6.03 -6.37
N LYS A 45 -13.20 -6.05 -5.68
CA LYS A 45 -13.11 -5.71 -4.24
C LYS A 45 -13.20 -4.21 -4.02
N ILE A 46 -12.28 -3.45 -4.59
CA ILE A 46 -12.66 -2.68 -5.75
C ILE A 46 -14.01 -1.91 -5.62
N GLN A 47 -14.82 -2.17 -6.64
CA GLN A 47 -16.18 -1.73 -6.81
C GLN A 47 -17.15 -1.97 -5.62
N LYS A 48 -16.84 -2.91 -4.71
CA LYS A 48 -17.65 -3.18 -3.51
C LYS A 48 -17.53 -2.08 -2.43
N TYR A 49 -16.45 -1.29 -2.42
CA TYR A 49 -16.26 -0.19 -1.46
C TYR A 49 -16.63 1.20 -2.02
N GLY A 50 -17.01 1.29 -3.29
CA GLY A 50 -18.00 2.28 -3.73
C GLY A 50 -17.52 3.50 -4.51
N GLU A 51 -16.23 3.68 -4.85
CA GLU A 51 -15.76 4.68 -5.85
C GLU A 51 -14.22 4.61 -6.09
N GLU A 52 -13.67 3.61 -6.80
CA GLU A 52 -12.21 3.64 -7.07
C GLU A 52 -11.73 4.53 -8.20
N GLU A 53 -12.60 5.05 -9.06
CA GLU A 53 -12.12 5.90 -10.14
C GLU A 53 -11.80 7.30 -9.64
N PHE A 54 -10.52 7.70 -9.68
CA PHE A 54 -10.14 9.07 -9.33
C PHE A 54 -10.28 9.98 -10.55
N ARG A 55 -11.25 10.89 -10.46
CA ARG A 55 -11.43 12.03 -11.36
C ARG A 55 -11.16 13.31 -10.59
N ALA A 56 -10.14 14.05 -11.00
CA ALA A 56 -9.94 15.39 -10.47
C ALA A 56 -10.99 16.35 -11.07
N THR A 57 -11.97 16.75 -10.26
CA THR A 57 -12.91 17.83 -10.58
C THR A 57 -12.36 19.18 -10.14
N THR A 58 -12.88 20.26 -10.73
CA THR A 58 -12.50 21.64 -10.38
C THR A 58 -12.85 22.03 -8.94
N LYS A 59 -13.68 21.24 -8.25
CA LYS A 59 -14.12 21.44 -6.86
C LYS A 59 -13.53 20.44 -5.86
N ASP A 60 -12.67 19.52 -6.31
CA ASP A 60 -12.19 18.48 -5.42
C ASP A 60 -11.31 19.01 -4.30
N ASP A 61 -11.66 18.55 -3.10
CA ASP A 61 -10.95 18.81 -1.86
C ASP A 61 -9.64 18.00 -1.82
N PRO A 62 -8.48 18.57 -1.44
CA PRO A 62 -7.29 17.79 -1.10
C PRO A 62 -7.58 16.61 -0.17
N GLU A 63 -8.54 16.74 0.76
CA GLU A 63 -8.97 15.65 1.65
C GLU A 63 -9.50 14.45 0.86
N ARG A 64 -10.22 14.68 -0.24
CA ARG A 64 -10.74 13.60 -1.09
C ARG A 64 -9.63 12.87 -1.84
N ALA A 65 -8.63 13.61 -2.32
CA ALA A 65 -7.48 13.04 -3.00
C ALA A 65 -6.60 12.23 -2.04
N GLU A 66 -6.43 12.72 -0.81
CA GLU A 66 -5.72 12.01 0.26
C GLU A 66 -6.46 10.73 0.64
N PHE A 67 -7.76 10.82 0.95
CA PHE A 67 -8.59 9.68 1.29
C PHE A 67 -8.57 8.60 0.21
N TRP A 68 -8.71 8.98 -1.06
CA TRP A 68 -8.66 8.04 -2.17
C TRP A 68 -7.29 7.33 -2.26
N LEU A 69 -6.19 8.07 -2.10
CA LEU A 69 -4.85 7.49 -2.16
C LEU A 69 -4.61 6.52 -1.01
N GLU A 70 -4.97 6.89 0.22
CA GLU A 70 -4.81 6.04 1.41
C GLU A 70 -5.65 4.77 1.32
N ASN A 71 -6.92 4.89 0.92
CA ASN A 71 -7.79 3.73 0.74
C ASN A 71 -7.23 2.78 -0.34
N THR A 72 -6.74 3.32 -1.46
CA THR A 72 -6.13 2.52 -2.53
C THR A 72 -4.88 1.79 -2.03
N ILE A 73 -4.01 2.46 -1.27
CA ILE A 73 -2.84 1.82 -0.65
C ILE A 73 -3.25 0.67 0.25
N ASN A 74 -4.24 0.87 1.14
CA ASN A 74 -4.71 -0.16 2.07
C ASN A 74 -5.29 -1.38 1.34
N VAL A 75 -6.09 -1.17 0.30
CA VAL A 75 -6.67 -2.27 -0.50
C VAL A 75 -5.57 -3.05 -1.23
N LEU A 76 -4.59 -2.36 -1.80
CA LEU A 76 -3.47 -3.01 -2.49
C LEU A 76 -2.55 -3.80 -1.54
N ASP A 77 -2.35 -3.29 -0.32
CA ASP A 77 -1.61 -3.99 0.74
C ASP A 77 -2.36 -5.25 1.21
N GLU A 78 -3.67 -5.17 1.44
CA GLU A 78 -4.51 -6.33 1.78
C GLU A 78 -4.48 -7.40 0.66
N LEU A 79 -4.38 -6.97 -0.59
CA LEU A 79 -4.23 -7.86 -1.74
C LEU A 79 -2.81 -8.41 -1.92
N SER A 80 -1.84 -7.96 -1.11
CA SER A 80 -0.42 -8.31 -1.22
C SER A 80 0.15 -8.05 -2.63
N CYS A 81 -0.29 -6.95 -3.24
CA CYS A 81 0.18 -6.56 -4.57
C CYS A 81 1.66 -6.16 -4.54
N THR A 82 2.41 -6.58 -5.55
CA THR A 82 3.77 -6.08 -5.77
C THR A 82 3.74 -4.61 -6.23
N PRO A 83 4.81 -3.82 -6.03
CA PRO A 83 4.85 -2.43 -6.47
C PRO A 83 4.50 -2.22 -7.95
N ASP A 84 4.94 -3.13 -8.83
CA ASP A 84 4.62 -3.09 -10.26
C ASP A 84 3.12 -3.35 -10.55
N GLU A 85 2.48 -4.23 -9.78
CA GLU A 85 1.04 -4.49 -9.87
C GLU A 85 0.23 -3.33 -9.30
N CYS A 86 0.64 -2.76 -8.16
CA CYS A 86 0.05 -1.56 -7.57
C CYS A 86 0.02 -0.41 -8.57
N LEU A 87 1.16 -0.15 -9.23
CA LEU A 87 1.27 0.91 -10.22
C LEU A 87 0.35 0.66 -11.42
N LYS A 88 0.31 -0.55 -11.97
CA LYS A 88 -0.62 -0.87 -13.08
C LYS A 88 -2.08 -0.69 -12.66
N CYS A 89 -2.42 -1.12 -11.44
CA CYS A 89 -3.75 -0.99 -10.90
C CYS A 89 -4.15 0.48 -10.77
N VAL A 90 -3.35 1.30 -10.08
CA VAL A 90 -3.68 2.71 -9.85
C VAL A 90 -3.83 3.49 -11.14
N VAL A 91 -2.97 3.21 -12.13
CA VAL A 91 -3.00 3.92 -13.41
C VAL A 91 -4.29 3.61 -14.18
N SER A 92 -4.83 2.41 -14.04
CA SER A 92 -6.13 2.04 -14.64
C SER A 92 -7.33 2.73 -13.97
N LEU A 93 -7.16 3.16 -12.72
CA LEU A 93 -8.17 3.87 -11.92
C LEU A 93 -8.17 5.39 -12.16
N LEU A 94 -7.09 5.95 -12.73
CA LEU A 94 -7.05 7.38 -13.07
C LEU A 94 -7.93 7.67 -14.29
N LYS A 95 -8.70 8.76 -14.22
CA LYS A 95 -9.60 9.17 -15.31
C LYS A 95 -9.43 10.65 -15.66
N ASP A 96 -9.96 11.01 -16.82
CA ASP A 96 -10.04 12.38 -17.35
C ASP A 96 -8.71 13.15 -17.29
N SER A 97 -8.71 14.30 -16.61
CA SER A 97 -7.55 15.18 -16.47
C SER A 97 -6.40 14.52 -15.69
N THR A 98 -6.71 13.58 -14.79
CA THR A 98 -5.69 12.88 -14.00
C THR A 98 -4.94 11.85 -14.85
N SER A 99 -5.63 11.11 -15.72
CA SER A 99 -4.95 10.16 -16.62
C SER A 99 -4.09 10.90 -17.65
N GLN A 100 -4.56 12.04 -18.18
CA GLN A 100 -3.78 12.89 -19.07
C GLN A 100 -2.52 13.45 -18.40
N TRP A 101 -2.65 13.93 -17.15
CA TRP A 101 -1.52 14.39 -16.35
C TRP A 101 -0.49 13.28 -16.15
N TRP A 102 -0.93 12.08 -15.75
CA TRP A 102 -0.04 10.95 -15.52
C TRP A 102 0.71 10.54 -16.80
N ASN A 103 0.02 10.45 -17.94
CA ASN A 103 0.64 10.14 -19.23
C ASN A 103 1.69 11.18 -19.65
N THR A 104 1.44 12.45 -19.38
CA THR A 104 2.39 13.54 -19.66
C THR A 104 3.61 13.46 -18.74
N LEU A 105 3.41 13.13 -17.46
CA LEU A 105 4.51 12.98 -16.51
C LEU A 105 5.41 11.79 -16.87
N VAL A 106 4.80 10.66 -17.24
CA VAL A 106 5.55 9.46 -17.66
C VAL A 106 6.29 9.68 -18.97
N SER A 107 5.77 10.48 -19.91
CA SER A 107 6.46 10.74 -21.19
C SER A 107 7.74 11.56 -21.04
N ILE A 108 7.85 12.35 -19.96
CA ILE A 108 9.04 13.16 -19.65
C ILE A 108 9.94 12.52 -18.59
N THR A 109 9.55 11.38 -18.03
CA THR A 109 10.29 10.70 -16.96
C THR A 109 10.97 9.45 -17.50
N PRO A 110 12.26 9.20 -17.20
CA PRO A 110 12.92 7.95 -17.55
C PRO A 110 12.15 6.74 -16.99
N LYS A 111 11.96 5.71 -17.81
CA LYS A 111 11.13 4.54 -17.46
C LYS A 111 11.54 3.86 -16.16
N GLU A 112 12.83 3.81 -15.87
CA GLU A 112 13.42 3.26 -14.65
C GLU A 112 13.01 4.00 -13.37
N ASN A 113 12.59 5.25 -13.48
CA ASN A 113 12.14 6.06 -12.35
C ASN A 113 10.62 5.98 -12.12
N VAL A 114 9.86 5.37 -13.04
CA VAL A 114 8.40 5.28 -12.95
C VAL A 114 8.02 4.09 -12.08
N THR A 115 8.04 4.30 -10.77
CA THR A 115 7.73 3.31 -9.74
C THR A 115 6.44 3.66 -8.98
N TRP A 116 5.96 2.73 -8.13
CA TRP A 116 4.84 2.98 -7.23
C TRP A 116 5.09 4.17 -6.28
N ASP A 117 6.30 4.26 -5.71
CA ASP A 117 6.67 5.37 -4.83
C ASP A 117 6.71 6.70 -5.57
N PHE A 118 7.22 6.70 -6.80
CA PHE A 118 7.21 7.88 -7.67
C PHE A 118 5.78 8.37 -7.93
N PHE A 119 4.85 7.45 -8.23
CA PHE A 119 3.44 7.78 -8.37
C PHE A 119 2.87 8.46 -7.12
N GLN A 120 3.08 7.87 -5.93
CA GLN A 120 2.56 8.43 -4.69
C GLN A 120 3.08 9.86 -4.44
N ILE A 121 4.38 10.09 -4.63
CA ILE A 121 5.01 11.40 -4.41
C ILE A 121 4.41 12.45 -5.35
N GLU A 122 4.38 12.16 -6.65
CA GLU A 122 3.90 13.13 -7.64
C GLU A 122 2.38 13.34 -7.54
N PHE A 123 1.61 12.32 -7.17
CA PHE A 123 0.18 12.46 -6.91
C PHE A 123 -0.08 13.38 -5.72
N LYS A 124 0.58 13.14 -4.58
CA LYS A 124 0.45 13.99 -3.37
C LYS A 124 0.84 15.43 -3.68
N LYS A 125 1.94 15.65 -4.39
CA LYS A 125 2.39 16.97 -4.82
C LYS A 125 1.36 17.68 -5.70
N LYS A 126 0.79 16.97 -6.68
CA LYS A 126 -0.16 17.52 -7.65
C LYS A 126 -1.52 17.87 -7.03
N TYR A 127 -2.07 16.98 -6.19
CA TYR A 127 -3.46 17.08 -5.74
C TYR A 127 -3.61 17.49 -4.27
N ILE A 128 -2.64 17.19 -3.42
CA ILE A 128 -2.72 17.48 -1.98
C ILE A 128 -1.93 18.76 -1.65
N SER A 129 -0.63 18.79 -1.96
CA SER A 129 0.24 19.94 -1.62
C SER A 129 -0.11 21.20 -2.40
N GLN A 130 -0.38 21.09 -3.70
CA GLN A 130 -0.74 22.24 -4.52
C GLN A 130 -2.03 22.91 -4.02
N ARG A 131 -3.01 22.11 -3.59
CA ARG A 131 -4.30 22.61 -3.11
C ARG A 131 -4.23 23.22 -1.70
N PHE A 132 -3.42 22.65 -0.82
CA PHE A 132 -3.11 23.27 0.47
C PHE A 132 -2.54 24.68 0.29
N LEU A 133 -1.58 24.84 -0.63
CA LEU A 133 -1.01 26.16 -0.96
C LEU A 133 -2.06 27.12 -1.55
N ASP A 134 -2.91 26.65 -2.46
CA ASP A 134 -3.98 27.46 -3.05
C ASP A 134 -5.01 27.91 -1.99
N GLN A 135 -5.36 27.03 -1.05
CA GLN A 135 -6.27 27.35 0.05
C GLN A 135 -5.70 28.39 1.00
N LYS A 136 -4.42 28.25 1.40
CA LYS A 136 -3.73 29.25 2.22
C LYS A 136 -3.68 30.62 1.54
N ARG A 137 -3.43 30.67 0.22
CA ARG A 137 -3.49 31.93 -0.55
C ARG A 137 -4.88 32.57 -0.56
N LYS A 138 -5.92 31.77 -0.74
CA LYS A 138 -7.31 32.25 -0.75
C LYS A 138 -7.74 32.80 0.61
N GLU A 139 -7.40 32.14 1.70
CA GLU A 139 -7.67 32.63 3.06
C GLU A 139 -6.92 33.95 3.33
N PHE A 140 -5.66 34.06 2.89
CA PHE A 140 -4.91 35.31 3.00
C PHE A 140 -5.57 36.47 2.23
N LEU A 141 -6.13 36.23 1.05
CA LEU A 141 -6.85 37.23 0.25
C LEU A 141 -8.19 37.67 0.88
N LYS A 142 -8.85 36.81 1.68
CA LYS A 142 -10.10 37.13 2.38
C LYS A 142 -9.90 37.95 3.66
N LEU A 143 -8.69 37.95 4.22
CA LEU A 143 -8.33 38.68 5.44
C LEU A 143 -8.07 40.18 5.19
N LYS A 144 -8.61 40.75 4.11
CA LYS A 144 -8.43 42.16 3.74
C LYS A 144 -9.56 43.05 4.27
#